data_AF-A0A399Y264-F1
#
_entry.id   AF-A0A399Y264-F1
#
_cell.length_a   1.000
_cell.length_b   1.000
_cell.length_c   1.000
_cell.angle_alpha   90.00
_cell.angle_beta   90.00
_cell.angle_gamma   90.00
#
_symmetry.space_group_name_H-M   'P 1'
#
loop_
_entity.id
_entity.type
_entity.pdbx_description
1 polymer ?
#
loop_
_entity_poly.entity_id
_entity_poly.type
_entity_poly.pdbx_seq_one_letter_code
_entity_poly.pdbx_strand_id
1 'polypeptide(L)'
;MAGVHGNRSFLDHQRSLCGCRSRRLLRGLPCGRWGGVIDRPGSDDLTGLTGTVGVIGLSKTGEAVSRALLERGVEVKVIEEFFSPETMADARRRLESAGCEVVTGSGAGSGIGAVSGCSLLVTSPGVSAHSMILQAASSGEVEVWSEIELAYRIWRSEAPVDDLSRLVAVTGTNGKTTVVSLITEVVTAAGGSAVACGNIGFPLIDAVTTAGPDTTFVAEVSSFQLHFTQRFKPNVAVLLNFAPDHMDWHADMEEYARAKGKIYLNQARGDHAVWNAGDSGASRIAEASMTPDVTRVPFLASKVAKGAVCLDGSTVMSPAGEAIMSIESFPNCKAPTVENALATCAAAYSLGIPGDAITRGMKDFSFPSHRIETVGSARGVEFVDDSKATNPHAAKSAIASFDSVVLIAGGYNKGLDLEEIHGHGDVSVLGRLKAVVAIGDAAAAVVDAFRETAIPTFEAANMASAVERAAALAAPGDVVLLSPGCASFDAYPNYAERGDDFKATVTRLVGSPSGAG
;
A
#
# COMPACT_ATOMS: atom_id res chain seq x y z
N MET A 1 -79.10 3.39 -13.01
CA MET A 1 -78.48 4.70 -12.69
C MET A 1 -77.85 4.54 -11.31
N ALA A 2 -76.53 4.32 -11.26
CA ALA A 2 -75.48 5.30 -10.89
C ALA A 2 -75.40 5.51 -9.36
N GLY A 3 -74.27 5.50 -8.65
CA GLY A 3 -72.84 5.34 -8.91
C GLY A 3 -72.13 5.41 -7.52
N VAL A 4 -71.13 4.56 -7.23
CA VAL A 4 -69.67 4.82 -7.27
C VAL A 4 -69.03 5.19 -5.90
N HIS A 5 -68.18 4.26 -5.43
CA HIS A 5 -66.93 4.29 -4.60
C HIS A 5 -66.78 5.22 -3.37
N GLY A 6 -66.18 4.83 -2.23
CA GLY A 6 -65.47 3.59 -1.81
C GLY A 6 -65.08 3.62 -0.31
N ASN A 7 -65.01 2.44 0.32
CA ASN A 7 -64.67 2.15 1.73
C ASN A 7 -63.13 2.16 1.95
N ARG A 8 -62.49 2.73 3.01
CA ARG A 8 -62.40 2.31 4.45
C ARG A 8 -62.11 0.80 4.62
N SER A 9 -61.30 0.25 5.54
CA SER A 9 -60.58 0.63 6.77
C SER A 9 -59.83 -0.66 7.22
N PHE A 10 -58.57 -0.63 7.71
CA PHE A 10 -58.12 -0.60 9.12
C PHE A 10 -58.39 -1.84 10.01
N LEU A 11 -57.37 -2.19 10.81
CA LEU A 11 -57.28 -3.10 12.00
C LEU A 11 -56.99 -4.60 11.69
N ASP A 12 -56.18 -5.37 12.46
CA ASP A 12 -56.05 -5.43 13.94
C ASP A 12 -54.76 -6.20 14.40
N HIS A 13 -54.46 -6.10 15.69
CA HIS A 13 -53.29 -6.52 16.48
C HIS A 13 -53.38 -7.94 17.13
N GLN A 14 -52.18 -8.50 17.40
CA GLN A 14 -51.79 -9.42 18.51
C GLN A 14 -52.14 -10.94 18.52
N ARG A 15 -51.04 -11.71 18.67
CA ARG A 15 -50.78 -13.01 19.32
C ARG A 15 -50.88 -14.34 18.54
N SER A 16 -50.02 -15.24 19.01
CA SER A 16 -49.32 -16.37 18.39
C SER A 16 -49.98 -17.74 18.60
N LEU A 17 -49.92 -18.63 17.59
CA LEU A 17 -50.02 -20.10 17.76
C LEU A 17 -49.11 -20.85 16.77
N CYS A 18 -48.63 -22.00 17.26
CA CYS A 18 -47.52 -22.82 16.80
C CYS A 18 -47.68 -23.50 15.42
N GLY A 19 -46.53 -23.72 14.77
CA GLY A 19 -46.13 -25.01 14.21
C GLY A 19 -46.71 -25.45 12.86
N CYS A 20 -45.90 -25.38 11.79
CA CYS A 20 -45.64 -26.54 10.94
C CYS A 20 -44.47 -26.28 9.98
N ARG A 21 -43.57 -27.27 9.87
CA ARG A 21 -42.46 -27.32 8.90
C ARG A 21 -43.01 -27.49 7.48
N SER A 22 -42.50 -26.72 6.52
CA SER A 22 -42.57 -27.07 5.10
C SER A 22 -41.16 -27.31 4.56
N ARG A 23 -40.85 -28.59 4.28
CA ARG A 23 -39.69 -29.01 3.50
C ARG A 23 -40.05 -28.97 2.01
N ARG A 24 -39.04 -28.57 1.22
CA ARG A 24 -38.67 -29.04 -0.13
C ARG A 24 -39.77 -29.06 -1.20
N LEU A 25 -39.62 -28.17 -2.19
CA LEU A 25 -39.74 -28.48 -3.61
C LEU A 25 -39.19 -27.31 -4.42
N LEU A 26 -37.95 -27.45 -4.89
CA LEU A 26 -37.38 -26.92 -6.14
C LEU A 26 -35.97 -27.52 -6.27
N ARG A 27 -35.91 -28.84 -6.51
CA ARG A 27 -34.74 -29.53 -7.09
C ARG A 27 -35.09 -29.79 -8.54
N GLY A 28 -34.27 -29.32 -9.48
CA GLY A 28 -34.39 -29.76 -10.87
C GLY A 28 -34.14 -28.73 -11.97
N LEU A 29 -33.35 -27.68 -11.74
CA LEU A 29 -32.71 -26.96 -12.85
C LEU A 29 -31.24 -27.39 -12.90
N PRO A 30 -30.73 -27.85 -14.04
CA PRO A 30 -29.34 -28.30 -14.17
C PRO A 30 -28.44 -27.06 -14.11
N CYS A 31 -27.97 -26.72 -12.92
CA CYS A 31 -26.75 -25.95 -12.77
C CYS A 31 -25.64 -26.74 -13.47
N GLY A 32 -25.09 -26.16 -14.55
CA GLY A 32 -24.02 -26.77 -15.32
C GLY A 32 -22.93 -27.26 -14.39
N ARG A 33 -22.50 -28.51 -14.61
CA ARG A 33 -21.41 -29.15 -13.89
C ARG A 33 -20.14 -28.31 -14.04
N TRP A 34 -19.76 -27.62 -12.99
CA TRP A 34 -18.39 -27.16 -12.77
C TRP A 34 -17.59 -28.40 -12.35
N GLY A 35 -16.92 -29.02 -13.32
CA GLY A 35 -16.01 -30.13 -13.09
C GLY A 35 -14.62 -29.69 -13.47
N GLY A 36 -13.72 -29.65 -12.49
CA GLY A 36 -12.28 -29.52 -12.70
C GLY A 36 -11.59 -28.55 -11.76
N VAL A 37 -11.02 -29.11 -10.69
CA VAL A 37 -9.94 -28.55 -9.84
C VAL A 37 -10.36 -27.44 -8.85
N ILE A 38 -10.17 -27.78 -7.56
CA ILE A 38 -10.30 -26.96 -6.34
C ILE A 38 -11.72 -26.44 -6.04
N ASP A 39 -12.59 -27.36 -5.59
CA ASP A 39 -13.65 -26.96 -4.65
C ASP A 39 -13.77 -28.01 -3.54
N ARG A 40 -12.76 -28.01 -2.65
CA ARG A 40 -12.92 -28.57 -1.31
C ARG A 40 -13.01 -27.41 -0.33
N PRO A 41 -14.13 -27.26 0.39
CA PRO A 41 -14.17 -26.37 1.54
C PRO A 41 -13.14 -26.87 2.56
N GLY A 42 -12.10 -26.08 2.84
CA GLY A 42 -11.26 -26.26 4.02
C GLY A 42 -9.87 -26.92 3.88
N SER A 43 -9.27 -27.05 2.69
CA SER A 43 -7.81 -27.31 2.61
C SER A 43 -7.07 -26.07 2.12
N ASP A 44 -6.27 -25.45 3.00
CA ASP A 44 -5.23 -24.49 2.63
C ASP A 44 -4.00 -25.20 2.01
N ASP A 45 -4.04 -26.52 1.99
CA ASP A 45 -3.02 -27.40 1.46
C ASP A 45 -3.00 -27.42 -0.08
N LEU A 46 -1.80 -27.27 -0.63
CA LEU A 46 -1.49 -27.35 -2.05
C LEU A 46 -1.59 -28.79 -2.61
N THR A 47 -1.85 -29.81 -1.79
CA THR A 47 -2.04 -31.22 -2.22
C THR A 47 -3.12 -31.45 -3.28
N GLY A 48 -3.97 -30.46 -3.54
CA GLY A 48 -4.95 -30.48 -4.64
C GLY A 48 -4.46 -29.91 -5.97
N LEU A 49 -3.28 -29.30 -6.04
CA LEU A 49 -2.72 -28.75 -7.29
C LEU A 49 -2.27 -29.90 -8.20
N THR A 50 -3.00 -30.12 -9.28
CA THR A 50 -2.62 -31.04 -10.35
C THR A 50 -2.27 -30.24 -11.60
N GLY A 51 -1.15 -30.57 -12.26
CA GLY A 51 -0.69 -29.90 -13.49
C GLY A 51 0.33 -28.80 -13.22
N THR A 52 0.67 -28.05 -14.27
CA THR A 52 1.72 -27.03 -14.25
C THR A 52 1.20 -25.72 -13.65
N VAL A 53 1.98 -25.11 -12.75
CA VAL A 53 1.74 -23.74 -12.26
C VAL A 53 2.54 -22.76 -13.09
N GLY A 54 1.84 -21.80 -13.71
CA GLY A 54 2.45 -20.71 -14.45
C GLY A 54 2.84 -19.55 -13.54
N VAL A 55 4.11 -19.21 -13.45
CA VAL A 55 4.62 -18.06 -12.69
C VAL A 55 4.92 -16.93 -13.67
N ILE A 56 4.32 -15.77 -13.46
CA ILE A 56 4.47 -14.63 -14.38
C ILE A 56 5.41 -13.61 -13.76
N GLY A 57 6.52 -13.36 -14.49
CA GLY A 57 7.67 -12.60 -14.05
C GLY A 57 8.76 -13.47 -13.42
N LEU A 58 10.02 -13.15 -13.69
CA LEU A 58 11.25 -13.83 -13.22
C LEU A 58 12.12 -12.94 -12.31
N SER A 59 11.58 -11.81 -11.85
CA SER A 59 12.23 -10.99 -10.83
C SER A 59 12.30 -11.71 -9.47
N LYS A 60 12.76 -11.02 -8.41
CA LYS A 60 12.90 -11.58 -7.04
C LYS A 60 11.69 -12.40 -6.58
N THR A 61 10.47 -11.88 -6.76
CA THR A 61 9.24 -12.57 -6.36
C THR A 61 8.96 -13.82 -7.20
N GLY A 62 9.14 -13.74 -8.52
CA GLY A 62 8.92 -14.86 -9.42
C GLY A 62 9.86 -16.03 -9.11
N GLU A 63 11.15 -15.73 -8.91
CA GLU A 63 12.13 -16.74 -8.51
C GLU A 63 11.78 -17.40 -7.18
N ALA A 64 11.36 -16.62 -6.18
CA ALA A 64 10.97 -17.11 -4.86
C ALA A 64 9.74 -18.04 -4.93
N VAL A 65 8.72 -17.64 -5.68
CA VAL A 65 7.51 -18.46 -5.93
C VAL A 65 7.89 -19.77 -6.63
N SER A 66 8.67 -19.70 -7.72
CA SER A 66 9.07 -20.89 -8.46
C SER A 66 9.87 -21.86 -7.60
N ARG A 67 10.84 -21.37 -6.82
CA ARG A 67 11.60 -22.18 -5.88
C ARG A 67 10.69 -22.88 -4.86
N ALA A 68 9.82 -22.13 -4.20
CA ALA A 68 8.93 -22.67 -3.17
C ALA A 68 7.99 -23.76 -3.73
N LEU A 69 7.50 -23.61 -4.96
CA LEU A 69 6.68 -24.61 -5.63
C LEU A 69 7.47 -25.86 -6.02
N LEU A 70 8.67 -25.70 -6.60
CA LEU A 70 9.54 -26.82 -7.00
C LEU A 70 9.98 -27.68 -5.79
N GLU A 71 10.28 -27.05 -4.66
CA GLU A 71 10.62 -27.74 -3.40
C GLU A 71 9.47 -28.61 -2.88
N ARG A 72 8.23 -28.31 -3.27
CA ARG A 72 7.01 -29.06 -2.95
C ARG A 72 6.63 -30.06 -4.05
N GLY A 73 7.49 -30.25 -5.05
CA GLY A 73 7.27 -31.17 -6.16
C GLY A 73 6.22 -30.71 -7.16
N VAL A 74 5.87 -29.42 -7.17
CA VAL A 74 4.95 -28.85 -8.15
C VAL A 74 5.69 -28.56 -9.45
N GLU A 75 5.09 -28.89 -10.59
CA GLU A 75 5.63 -28.56 -11.90
C GLU A 75 5.43 -27.06 -12.17
N VAL A 76 6.51 -26.36 -12.52
CA VAL A 76 6.50 -24.90 -12.69
C VAL A 76 6.95 -24.49 -14.08
N LYS A 77 6.23 -23.52 -14.65
CA LYS A 77 6.60 -22.81 -15.86
C LYS A 77 6.68 -21.31 -15.57
N VAL A 78 7.84 -20.70 -15.78
CA VAL A 78 8.01 -19.24 -15.68
C VAL A 78 7.82 -18.59 -17.04
N ILE A 79 7.11 -17.46 -17.06
CA ILE A 79 6.92 -16.63 -18.24
C ILE A 79 7.42 -15.22 -17.93
N GLU A 80 8.44 -14.76 -18.66
CA GLU A 80 9.05 -13.43 -18.52
C GLU A 80 9.06 -12.68 -19.87
N GLU A 81 8.27 -11.61 -19.94
CA GLU A 81 8.15 -10.80 -21.15
C GLU A 81 9.35 -9.86 -21.33
N PHE A 82 9.83 -9.26 -20.24
CA PHE A 82 10.89 -8.26 -20.23
C PHE A 82 12.17 -8.84 -19.62
N PHE A 83 12.73 -9.85 -20.31
CA PHE A 83 13.92 -10.52 -19.84
C PHE A 83 15.17 -9.64 -19.96
N SER A 84 15.79 -9.35 -18.81
CA SER A 84 17.11 -8.70 -18.73
C SER A 84 18.18 -9.72 -18.35
N PRO A 85 19.09 -10.10 -19.25
CA PRO A 85 20.16 -11.06 -18.94
C PRO A 85 21.02 -10.64 -17.75
N GLU A 86 21.31 -9.35 -17.61
CA GLU A 86 22.16 -8.79 -16.53
C GLU A 86 21.58 -9.04 -15.14
N THR A 87 20.25 -9.03 -15.02
CA THR A 87 19.57 -9.15 -13.72
C THR A 87 18.92 -10.51 -13.49
N MET A 88 18.62 -11.27 -14.55
CA MET A 88 17.78 -12.47 -14.48
C MET A 88 18.46 -13.77 -14.96
N ALA A 89 19.65 -13.72 -15.59
CA ALA A 89 20.29 -14.92 -16.11
C ALA A 89 20.60 -15.95 -15.01
N ASP A 90 20.97 -15.50 -13.82
CA ASP A 90 21.31 -16.37 -12.68
C ASP A 90 20.07 -17.01 -12.07
N ALA A 91 18.96 -16.27 -11.99
CA ALA A 91 17.65 -16.80 -11.57
C ALA A 91 17.18 -17.89 -12.55
N ARG A 92 17.21 -17.58 -13.85
CA ARG A 92 16.85 -18.52 -14.92
C ARG A 92 17.64 -19.83 -14.83
N ARG A 93 18.98 -19.76 -14.76
CA ARG A 93 19.84 -20.96 -14.71
C ARG A 93 19.52 -21.84 -13.49
N ARG A 94 19.26 -21.24 -12.34
CA ARG A 94 18.91 -21.96 -11.10
C ARG A 94 17.56 -22.69 -11.25
N LEU A 95 16.55 -22.02 -11.82
CA LEU A 95 15.23 -22.61 -12.04
C LEU A 95 15.26 -23.73 -13.10
N GLU A 96 15.93 -23.51 -14.24
CA GLU A 96 16.08 -24.54 -15.29
C GLU A 96 16.81 -25.78 -14.76
N SER A 97 17.84 -25.59 -13.91
CA SER A 97 18.56 -26.70 -13.26
C SER A 97 17.69 -27.48 -12.26
N ALA A 98 16.65 -26.85 -11.72
CA ALA A 98 15.66 -27.47 -10.84
C ALA A 98 14.48 -28.08 -11.61
N GLY A 99 14.53 -28.12 -12.95
CA GLY A 99 13.49 -28.71 -13.80
C GLY A 99 12.34 -27.77 -14.17
N CYS A 100 12.49 -26.46 -13.92
CA CYS A 100 11.50 -25.45 -14.31
C CYS A 100 11.64 -25.10 -15.79
N GLU A 101 10.53 -25.06 -16.53
CA GLU A 101 10.51 -24.43 -17.84
C GLU A 101 10.56 -22.91 -17.68
N VAL A 102 11.46 -22.20 -18.37
CA VAL A 102 11.55 -20.73 -18.32
C VAL A 102 11.44 -20.17 -19.74
N VAL A 103 10.33 -19.49 -20.02
CA VAL A 103 10.03 -18.87 -21.31
C VAL A 103 10.30 -17.37 -21.23
N THR A 104 11.17 -16.85 -22.09
CA THR A 104 11.64 -15.45 -22.05
C THR A 104 11.52 -14.75 -23.40
N GLY A 105 11.26 -13.44 -23.40
CA GLY A 105 11.46 -12.55 -24.55
C GLY A 105 10.21 -11.84 -25.04
N SER A 106 10.38 -10.89 -25.97
CA SER A 106 9.27 -10.15 -26.58
C SER A 106 8.35 -11.10 -27.34
N GLY A 107 7.18 -11.40 -26.76
CA GLY A 107 6.24 -12.41 -27.27
C GLY A 107 6.13 -13.68 -26.41
N ALA A 108 6.96 -13.84 -25.37
CA ALA A 108 6.77 -14.90 -24.37
C ALA A 108 5.41 -14.79 -23.66
N GLY A 109 4.88 -13.56 -23.54
CA GLY A 109 3.54 -13.27 -23.06
C GLY A 109 2.51 -12.96 -24.14
N SER A 110 2.83 -13.08 -25.44
CA SER A 110 1.87 -12.73 -26.49
C SER A 110 0.84 -13.85 -26.69
N GLY A 111 -0.29 -13.70 -25.98
CA GLY A 111 -1.51 -14.49 -26.16
C GLY A 111 -1.68 -15.62 -25.14
N ILE A 112 -2.93 -16.07 -25.00
CA ILE A 112 -3.34 -17.10 -24.04
C ILE A 112 -2.62 -18.45 -24.24
N GLY A 113 -2.04 -18.69 -25.43
CA GLY A 113 -1.27 -19.89 -25.73
C GLY A 113 -0.05 -20.10 -24.82
N ALA A 114 0.55 -19.01 -24.30
CA ALA A 114 1.69 -19.10 -23.39
C ALA A 114 1.34 -19.73 -22.03
N VAL A 115 0.10 -19.52 -21.58
CA VAL A 115 -0.45 -20.05 -20.31
C VAL A 115 -1.31 -21.30 -20.50
N SER A 116 -1.44 -21.78 -21.75
CA SER A 116 -2.17 -23.00 -22.06
C SER A 116 -1.60 -24.20 -21.30
N GLY A 117 -2.48 -24.98 -20.67
CA GLY A 117 -2.11 -26.14 -19.87
C GLY A 117 -1.73 -25.83 -18.41
N CYS A 118 -1.64 -24.55 -18.02
CA CYS A 118 -1.46 -24.19 -16.61
C CYS A 118 -2.76 -24.40 -15.83
N SER A 119 -2.68 -25.00 -14.65
CA SER A 119 -3.83 -25.18 -13.75
C SER A 119 -4.03 -24.01 -12.79
N LEU A 120 -2.99 -23.20 -12.59
CA LEU A 120 -2.98 -21.99 -11.79
C LEU A 120 -1.95 -21.01 -12.37
N LEU A 121 -2.25 -19.71 -12.33
CA LEU A 121 -1.27 -18.66 -12.55
C LEU A 121 -0.95 -17.93 -11.26
N VAL A 122 0.33 -17.66 -11.03
CA VAL A 122 0.80 -16.83 -9.91
C VAL A 122 1.49 -15.60 -10.47
N THR A 123 0.95 -14.44 -10.16
CA THR A 123 1.45 -13.16 -10.69
C THR A 123 2.41 -12.47 -9.72
N SER A 124 3.51 -11.94 -10.28
CA SER A 124 4.39 -11.02 -9.58
C SER A 124 3.75 -9.62 -9.46
N PRO A 125 3.96 -8.89 -8.34
CA PRO A 125 3.34 -7.59 -8.08
C PRO A 125 3.58 -6.50 -9.14
N GLY A 126 4.67 -6.62 -9.92
CA GLY A 126 5.09 -5.62 -10.91
C GLY A 126 4.60 -5.89 -12.34
N VAL A 127 3.81 -6.94 -12.59
CA VAL A 127 3.30 -7.22 -13.94
C VAL A 127 2.11 -6.30 -14.26
N SER A 128 2.17 -5.62 -15.40
CA SER A 128 1.16 -4.66 -15.85
C SER A 128 -0.23 -5.29 -16.00
N ALA A 129 -1.27 -4.49 -15.75
CA ALA A 129 -2.67 -4.81 -16.00
C ALA A 129 -2.91 -5.21 -17.47
N HIS A 130 -2.19 -4.63 -18.43
CA HIS A 130 -2.39 -4.96 -19.85
C HIS A 130 -1.80 -6.31 -20.30
N SER A 131 -1.33 -7.13 -19.36
CA SER A 131 -0.70 -8.42 -19.66
C SER A 131 -1.71 -9.52 -19.98
N MET A 132 -1.17 -10.60 -20.55
CA MET A 132 -1.76 -11.94 -20.63
C MET A 132 -2.51 -12.41 -19.37
N ILE A 133 -2.15 -11.91 -18.19
CA ILE A 133 -2.72 -12.32 -16.90
C ILE A 133 -4.16 -11.83 -16.76
N LEU A 134 -4.44 -10.56 -17.10
CA LEU A 134 -5.81 -10.07 -17.07
C LEU A 134 -6.66 -10.74 -18.15
N GLN A 135 -6.08 -11.08 -19.30
CA GLN A 135 -6.80 -11.84 -20.33
C GLN A 135 -7.13 -13.27 -19.87
N ALA A 136 -6.18 -13.96 -19.24
CA ALA A 136 -6.38 -15.30 -18.68
C ALA A 136 -7.36 -15.29 -17.49
N ALA A 137 -7.25 -14.31 -16.60
CA ALA A 137 -8.19 -14.12 -15.50
C ALA A 137 -9.61 -13.81 -16.01
N SER A 138 -9.72 -12.98 -17.06
CA SER A 138 -11.00 -12.59 -17.65
C SER A 138 -11.66 -13.70 -18.47
N SER A 139 -10.90 -14.63 -19.05
CA SER A 139 -11.47 -15.78 -19.75
C SER A 139 -12.11 -16.79 -18.78
N GLY A 140 -11.68 -16.78 -17.51
CA GLY A 140 -12.17 -17.69 -16.47
C GLY A 140 -11.70 -19.14 -16.66
N GLU A 141 -10.76 -19.37 -17.57
CA GLU A 141 -10.24 -20.71 -17.88
C GLU A 141 -9.16 -21.17 -16.89
N VAL A 142 -8.43 -20.23 -16.28
CA VAL A 142 -7.35 -20.52 -15.32
C VAL A 142 -7.45 -19.57 -14.13
N GLU A 143 -7.34 -20.11 -12.93
CA GLU A 143 -7.32 -19.32 -11.69
C GLU A 143 -6.03 -18.49 -11.60
N VAL A 144 -6.13 -17.27 -11.07
CA VAL A 144 -4.98 -16.37 -10.89
C VAL A 144 -4.87 -15.96 -9.43
N TRP A 145 -3.71 -16.22 -8.83
CA TRP A 145 -3.34 -15.79 -7.49
C TRP A 145 -2.20 -14.78 -7.52
N SER A 146 -2.17 -13.89 -6.53
CA SER A 146 -0.95 -13.15 -6.22
C SER A 146 -0.01 -14.01 -5.39
N GLU A 147 1.27 -13.62 -5.36
CA GLU A 147 2.25 -14.27 -4.50
C GLU A 147 1.83 -14.28 -3.01
N ILE A 148 1.20 -13.22 -2.50
CA ILE A 148 0.77 -13.17 -1.09
C ILE A 148 -0.35 -14.16 -0.77
N GLU A 149 -1.21 -14.47 -1.75
CA GLU A 149 -2.25 -15.49 -1.61
C GLU A 149 -1.61 -16.88 -1.51
N LEU A 150 -0.67 -17.19 -2.39
CA LEU A 150 0.08 -18.45 -2.37
C LEU A 150 0.88 -18.61 -1.06
N ALA A 151 1.61 -17.56 -0.67
CA ALA A 151 2.41 -17.54 0.54
C ALA A 151 1.55 -17.79 1.79
N TYR A 152 0.41 -17.12 1.89
CA TYR A 152 -0.53 -17.33 3.00
C TYR A 152 -1.02 -18.78 3.06
N ARG A 153 -1.40 -19.38 1.92
CA ARG A 153 -1.89 -20.76 1.89
C ARG A 153 -0.82 -21.76 2.30
N ILE A 154 0.39 -21.65 1.75
CA ILE A 154 1.54 -22.49 2.13
C ILE A 154 1.81 -22.37 3.63
N TRP A 155 1.90 -21.14 4.13
CA TRP A 155 2.11 -20.91 5.56
C TRP A 155 1.03 -21.57 6.41
N ARG A 156 -0.25 -21.40 6.08
CA ARG A 156 -1.35 -21.98 6.84
C ARG A 156 -1.41 -23.51 6.77
N SER A 157 -0.96 -24.11 5.67
CA SER A 157 -0.92 -25.57 5.54
C SER A 157 0.25 -26.23 6.26
N GLU A 158 1.36 -25.51 6.43
CA GLU A 158 2.62 -26.08 6.94
C GLU A 158 2.99 -25.61 8.34
N ALA A 159 2.42 -24.49 8.80
CA ALA A 159 2.65 -23.98 10.14
C ALA A 159 2.26 -25.04 11.20
N PRO A 160 3.13 -25.29 12.20
CA PRO A 160 2.80 -26.10 13.35
C PRO A 160 1.51 -25.64 14.04
N VAL A 161 0.81 -26.57 14.69
CA VAL A 161 -0.46 -26.29 15.41
C VAL A 161 -0.25 -25.27 16.54
N ASP A 162 0.94 -25.27 17.14
CA ASP A 162 1.39 -24.39 18.21
C ASP A 162 2.13 -23.13 17.73
N ASP A 163 2.22 -22.90 16.42
CA ASP A 163 2.86 -21.71 15.85
C ASP A 163 2.10 -20.43 16.23
N LEU A 164 2.77 -19.55 16.99
CA LEU A 164 2.21 -18.26 17.40
C LEU A 164 2.46 -17.17 16.36
N SER A 165 3.06 -17.48 15.20
CA SER A 165 3.31 -16.53 14.13
C SER A 165 2.08 -15.70 13.78
N ARG A 166 2.34 -14.43 13.47
CA ARG A 166 1.31 -13.43 13.19
C ARG A 166 1.56 -12.81 11.83
N LEU A 167 0.49 -12.51 11.11
CA LEU A 167 0.55 -11.74 9.87
C LEU A 167 -0.07 -10.36 10.10
N VAL A 168 0.76 -9.32 9.98
CA VAL A 168 0.33 -7.91 9.93
C VAL A 168 0.44 -7.46 8.48
N ALA A 169 -0.66 -7.03 7.88
CA ALA A 169 -0.65 -6.52 6.50
C ALA A 169 -0.96 -5.02 6.49
N VAL A 170 -0.16 -4.25 5.75
CA VAL A 170 -0.28 -2.79 5.67
C VAL A 170 -0.49 -2.37 4.21
N THR A 171 -1.59 -1.66 3.95
CA THR A 171 -1.87 -1.04 2.65
C THR A 171 -2.28 0.43 2.80
N GLY A 172 -2.32 1.11 1.66
CA GLY A 172 -2.62 2.54 1.55
C GLY A 172 -2.04 3.11 0.26
N THR A 173 -2.39 4.34 -0.09
CA THR A 173 -1.71 5.05 -1.19
C THR A 173 -0.28 5.39 -0.76
N ASN A 174 -0.10 6.01 0.41
CA ASN A 174 1.18 6.47 0.94
C ASN A 174 1.45 5.95 2.38
N GLY A 175 2.71 5.98 2.82
CA GLY A 175 3.12 5.65 4.19
C GLY A 175 3.41 4.17 4.51
N LYS A 176 3.04 3.23 3.61
CA LYS A 176 3.12 1.77 3.85
C LYS A 176 4.50 1.30 4.33
N THR A 177 5.55 1.59 3.57
CA THR A 177 6.94 1.20 3.85
C THR A 177 7.39 1.68 5.24
N THR A 178 7.05 2.92 5.59
CA THR A 178 7.40 3.52 6.87
C THR A 178 6.71 2.77 8.00
N VAL A 179 5.39 2.53 7.88
CA VAL A 179 4.61 1.83 8.92
C VAL A 179 5.05 0.37 9.06
N VAL A 180 5.34 -0.34 7.97
CA VAL A 180 5.89 -1.70 8.03
C VAL A 180 7.22 -1.74 8.77
N SER A 181 8.10 -0.78 8.50
CA SER A 181 9.40 -0.68 9.19
C SER A 181 9.21 -0.38 10.68
N LEU A 182 8.34 0.57 11.02
CA LEU A 182 8.03 0.94 12.41
C LEU A 182 7.43 -0.23 13.21
N ILE A 183 6.46 -0.95 12.64
CA ILE A 183 5.87 -2.13 13.31
C ILE A 183 6.95 -3.20 13.54
N THR A 184 7.84 -3.41 12.57
CA THR A 184 8.96 -4.38 12.70
C THR A 184 9.89 -4.00 13.86
N GLU A 185 10.27 -2.73 13.97
CA GLU A 185 11.09 -2.22 15.08
C GLU A 185 10.39 -2.32 16.43
N VAL A 186 9.09 -1.99 16.48
CA VAL A 186 8.29 -2.09 17.71
C VAL A 186 8.16 -3.53 18.21
N VAL A 187 7.92 -4.50 17.30
CA VAL A 187 7.88 -5.93 17.68
C VAL A 187 9.24 -6.39 18.17
N THR A 188 10.33 -5.98 17.51
CA THR A 188 11.70 -6.32 17.90
C THR A 188 12.05 -5.73 19.27
N ALA A 189 11.68 -4.47 19.53
CA ALA A 189 11.88 -3.78 20.80
C ALA A 189 11.04 -4.35 21.96
N ALA A 190 9.97 -5.10 21.63
CA ALA A 190 9.20 -5.89 22.59
C ALA A 190 9.83 -7.27 22.87
N GLY A 191 10.95 -7.61 22.22
CA GLY A 191 11.62 -8.90 22.35
C GLY A 191 11.08 -10.00 21.44
N GLY A 192 10.22 -9.66 20.47
CA GLY A 192 9.68 -10.59 19.49
C GLY A 192 10.55 -10.73 18.24
N SER A 193 10.27 -11.76 17.43
CA SER A 193 10.82 -11.91 16.07
C SER A 193 9.89 -11.23 15.07
N ALA A 194 10.41 -10.39 14.18
CA ALA A 194 9.64 -9.75 13.12
C ALA A 194 10.41 -9.70 11.80
N VAL A 195 9.68 -9.85 10.69
CA VAL A 195 10.24 -9.79 9.33
C VAL A 195 9.39 -8.86 8.48
N ALA A 196 9.99 -7.75 8.04
CA ALA A 196 9.43 -6.89 7.01
C ALA A 196 9.45 -7.60 5.64
N CYS A 197 8.29 -7.75 5.02
CA CYS A 197 8.12 -8.54 3.80
C CYS A 197 7.01 -7.99 2.87
N GLY A 198 6.74 -8.71 1.79
CA GLY A 198 5.74 -8.34 0.77
C GLY A 198 6.35 -7.49 -0.33
N ASN A 199 5.79 -6.29 -0.55
CA ASN A 199 6.28 -5.34 -1.56
C ASN A 199 7.58 -4.60 -1.14
N ILE A 200 8.09 -4.90 0.05
CA ILE A 200 9.35 -4.38 0.61
C ILE A 200 10.14 -5.56 1.21
N GLY A 201 11.47 -5.46 1.22
CA GLY A 201 12.32 -6.47 1.83
C GLY A 201 12.27 -7.78 1.07
N PHE A 202 11.76 -8.83 1.73
CA PHE A 202 11.60 -10.16 1.15
C PHE A 202 10.19 -10.35 0.56
N PRO A 203 10.04 -11.10 -0.54
CA PRO A 203 8.75 -11.69 -0.89
C PRO A 203 8.12 -12.39 0.33
N LEU A 204 6.80 -12.30 0.51
CA LEU A 204 6.13 -12.93 1.63
C LEU A 204 6.36 -14.45 1.65
N ILE A 205 6.41 -15.08 0.47
CA ILE A 205 6.67 -16.51 0.30
C ILE A 205 8.02 -16.92 0.89
N ASP A 206 9.05 -16.09 0.72
CA ASP A 206 10.36 -16.34 1.33
C ASP A 206 10.31 -16.17 2.83
N ALA A 207 9.65 -15.12 3.31
CA ALA A 207 9.53 -14.87 4.74
C ALA A 207 8.84 -16.06 5.45
N VAL A 208 7.70 -16.52 4.95
CA VAL A 208 6.92 -17.58 5.61
C VAL A 208 7.54 -18.97 5.47
N THR A 209 8.41 -19.21 4.49
CA THR A 209 9.05 -20.53 4.30
C THR A 209 10.43 -20.62 4.96
N THR A 210 11.03 -19.49 5.35
CA THR A 210 12.40 -19.48 5.90
C THR A 210 12.48 -18.96 7.33
N ALA A 211 11.52 -18.16 7.81
CA ALA A 211 11.54 -17.67 9.17
C ALA A 211 11.29 -18.79 10.19
N GLY A 212 11.85 -18.63 11.39
CA GLY A 212 11.58 -19.51 12.52
C GLY A 212 10.15 -19.37 13.05
N PRO A 213 9.71 -20.28 13.93
CA PRO A 213 8.40 -20.19 14.58
C PRO A 213 8.24 -18.89 15.38
N ASP A 214 7.00 -18.55 15.71
CA ASP A 214 6.64 -17.36 16.51
C ASP A 214 7.10 -16.03 15.89
N THR A 215 7.22 -15.98 14.56
CA THR A 215 7.62 -14.78 13.82
C THR A 215 6.42 -13.93 13.44
N THR A 216 6.53 -12.62 13.63
CA THR A 216 5.56 -11.65 13.10
C THR A 216 5.97 -11.23 11.69
N PHE A 217 5.23 -11.68 10.69
CA PHE A 217 5.36 -11.23 9.31
C PHE A 217 4.67 -9.88 9.15
N VAL A 218 5.44 -8.83 8.88
CA VAL A 218 4.92 -7.47 8.66
C VAL A 218 4.97 -7.19 7.16
N ALA A 219 3.86 -7.43 6.47
CA ALA A 219 3.76 -7.39 5.03
C ALA A 219 3.29 -6.02 4.51
N GLU A 220 4.11 -5.36 3.69
CA GLU A 220 3.65 -4.30 2.79
C GLU A 220 2.85 -4.94 1.66
N VAL A 221 1.56 -4.60 1.51
CA VAL A 221 0.71 -5.16 0.44
C VAL A 221 0.14 -4.06 -0.47
N SER A 222 0.37 -4.22 -1.77
CA SER A 222 -0.15 -3.32 -2.81
C SER A 222 -1.60 -3.66 -3.18
N SER A 223 -2.29 -2.75 -3.87
CA SER A 223 -3.60 -3.05 -4.45
C SER A 223 -3.55 -4.16 -5.50
N PHE A 224 -2.43 -4.29 -6.21
CA PHE A 224 -2.26 -5.30 -7.26
C PHE A 224 -2.16 -6.70 -6.66
N GLN A 225 -1.39 -6.82 -5.56
CA GLN A 225 -1.30 -8.05 -4.79
C GLN A 225 -2.66 -8.43 -4.20
N LEU A 226 -3.36 -7.48 -3.58
CA LEU A 226 -4.68 -7.71 -2.99
C LEU A 226 -5.74 -8.07 -4.04
N HIS A 227 -5.66 -7.54 -5.26
CA HIS A 227 -6.64 -7.83 -6.31
C HIS A 227 -6.80 -9.34 -6.58
N PHE A 228 -5.72 -10.10 -6.56
CA PHE A 228 -5.73 -11.56 -6.80
C PHE A 228 -5.74 -12.40 -5.52
N THR A 229 -6.13 -11.83 -4.36
CA THR A 229 -6.35 -12.62 -3.15
C THR A 229 -7.78 -13.15 -3.05
N GLN A 230 -7.89 -14.29 -2.39
CA GLN A 230 -9.16 -14.95 -2.06
C GLN A 230 -9.22 -15.35 -0.59
N ARG A 231 -8.17 -16.00 -0.05
CA ARG A 231 -8.11 -16.50 1.34
C ARG A 231 -7.16 -15.71 2.23
N PHE A 232 -6.34 -14.83 1.67
CA PHE A 232 -5.44 -13.96 2.42
C PHE A 232 -6.14 -13.34 3.64
N LYS A 233 -5.62 -13.63 4.84
CA LYS A 233 -6.24 -13.28 6.13
C LYS A 233 -5.17 -12.82 7.13
N PRO A 234 -4.85 -11.53 7.17
CA PRO A 234 -3.96 -10.99 8.19
C PRO A 234 -4.64 -10.96 9.57
N ASN A 235 -3.85 -11.22 10.63
CA ASN A 235 -4.29 -11.04 12.01
C ASN A 235 -4.53 -9.56 12.34
N VAL A 236 -3.71 -8.67 11.77
CA VAL A 236 -3.86 -7.23 11.86
C VAL A 236 -3.80 -6.64 10.45
N ALA A 237 -4.89 -6.03 10.00
CA ALA A 237 -4.98 -5.37 8.69
C ALA A 237 -4.99 -3.85 8.87
N VAL A 238 -4.09 -3.14 8.20
CA VAL A 238 -3.93 -1.68 8.33
C VAL A 238 -4.19 -1.00 6.97
N LEU A 239 -5.16 -0.08 6.91
CA LEU A 239 -5.38 0.82 5.78
C LEU A 239 -5.05 2.26 6.17
N LEU A 240 -3.97 2.81 5.60
CA LEU A 240 -3.42 4.10 6.02
C LEU A 240 -4.17 5.31 5.46
N ASN A 241 -4.48 5.28 4.17
CA ASN A 241 -5.09 6.39 3.44
C ASN A 241 -5.56 5.89 2.06
N PHE A 242 -6.41 6.67 1.41
CA PHE A 242 -6.90 6.38 0.07
C PHE A 242 -7.06 7.63 -0.78
N ALA A 243 -6.24 7.71 -1.83
CA ALA A 243 -6.22 8.80 -2.80
C ALA A 243 -5.84 8.30 -4.20
N PRO A 244 -6.18 9.04 -5.28
CA PRO A 244 -5.88 8.63 -6.65
C PRO A 244 -4.41 8.25 -6.87
N ASP A 245 -4.19 7.03 -7.35
CA ASP A 245 -2.91 6.51 -7.82
C ASP A 245 -3.21 5.28 -8.69
N HIS A 246 -2.25 4.84 -9.51
CA HIS A 246 -2.33 3.60 -10.26
C HIS A 246 -3.53 3.46 -11.23
N MET A 247 -3.98 4.56 -11.83
CA MET A 247 -5.05 4.58 -12.84
C MET A 247 -4.63 3.98 -14.19
N ASP A 248 -3.33 3.69 -14.35
CA ASP A 248 -2.75 2.86 -15.41
C ASP A 248 -3.01 1.36 -15.21
N TRP A 249 -3.51 0.95 -14.03
CA TRP A 249 -3.75 -0.46 -13.70
C TRP A 249 -5.21 -0.76 -13.33
N HIS A 250 -5.83 0.07 -12.50
CA HIS A 250 -7.24 -0.10 -12.12
C HIS A 250 -8.14 0.59 -13.14
N ALA A 251 -9.27 0.00 -13.49
CA ALA A 251 -10.22 0.61 -14.43
C ALA A 251 -10.76 1.96 -13.93
N ASP A 252 -10.95 2.06 -12.61
CA ASP A 252 -11.41 3.26 -11.93
C ASP A 252 -11.04 3.24 -10.43
N MET A 253 -11.41 4.32 -9.74
CA MET A 253 -11.21 4.47 -8.29
C MET A 253 -12.03 3.47 -7.46
N GLU A 254 -13.16 2.96 -7.96
CA GLU A 254 -13.99 2.01 -7.23
C GLU A 254 -13.36 0.61 -7.23
N GLU A 255 -12.80 0.19 -8.36
CA GLU A 255 -11.98 -1.01 -8.44
C GLU A 255 -10.74 -0.91 -7.54
N TYR A 256 -10.04 0.22 -7.56
CA TYR A 256 -8.89 0.43 -6.68
C TYR A 256 -9.27 0.33 -5.19
N ALA A 257 -10.41 0.92 -4.81
CA ALA A 257 -10.97 0.85 -3.46
C ALA A 257 -11.33 -0.59 -3.06
N ARG A 258 -12.05 -1.31 -3.93
CA ARG A 258 -12.43 -2.72 -3.72
C ARG A 258 -11.20 -3.62 -3.60
N ALA A 259 -10.17 -3.39 -4.41
CA ALA A 259 -8.92 -4.14 -4.34
C ALA A 259 -8.24 -3.95 -2.98
N LYS A 260 -8.10 -2.71 -2.49
CA LYS A 260 -7.56 -2.46 -1.14
C LYS A 260 -8.43 -3.04 -0.03
N GLY A 261 -9.76 -2.97 -0.17
CA GLY A 261 -10.72 -3.53 0.78
C GLY A 261 -10.56 -5.02 1.01
N LYS A 262 -10.01 -5.76 0.04
CA LYS A 262 -9.72 -7.20 0.17
C LYS A 262 -8.87 -7.57 1.39
N ILE A 263 -8.07 -6.63 1.91
CA ILE A 263 -7.25 -6.84 3.11
C ILE A 263 -8.08 -7.25 4.35
N TYR A 264 -9.37 -6.88 4.40
CA TYR A 264 -10.26 -7.14 5.53
C TYR A 264 -11.18 -8.37 5.34
N LEU A 265 -11.34 -8.87 4.11
CA LEU A 265 -12.47 -9.74 3.74
C LEU A 265 -12.55 -11.06 4.50
N ASN A 266 -11.40 -11.62 4.87
CA ASN A 266 -11.33 -12.91 5.54
C ASN A 266 -11.10 -12.81 7.05
N GLN A 267 -10.99 -11.60 7.60
CA GLN A 267 -10.79 -11.41 9.04
C GLN A 267 -11.99 -11.94 9.82
N ALA A 268 -11.73 -12.45 11.01
CA ALA A 268 -12.73 -13.04 11.90
C ALA A 268 -12.51 -12.59 13.35
N ARG A 269 -13.30 -13.16 14.27
CA ARG A 269 -13.12 -12.93 15.71
C ARG A 269 -11.67 -13.20 16.13
N GLY A 270 -11.06 -12.23 16.80
CA GLY A 270 -9.67 -12.28 17.26
C GLY A 270 -8.69 -11.57 16.33
N ASP A 271 -9.09 -11.27 15.10
CA ASP A 271 -8.32 -10.41 14.20
C ASP A 271 -8.71 -8.93 14.42
N HIS A 272 -7.85 -8.02 13.92
CA HIS A 272 -7.98 -6.59 14.12
C HIS A 272 -7.94 -5.84 12.79
N ALA A 273 -8.92 -4.96 12.60
CA ALA A 273 -9.03 -4.08 11.44
C ALA A 273 -8.70 -2.65 11.87
N VAL A 274 -7.58 -2.13 11.38
CA VAL A 274 -7.03 -0.80 11.66
C VAL A 274 -7.20 0.06 10.42
N TRP A 275 -7.71 1.28 10.58
CA TRP A 275 -7.84 2.24 9.48
C TRP A 275 -7.74 3.68 9.98
N ASN A 276 -7.34 4.59 9.09
CA ASN A 276 -7.36 6.03 9.38
C ASN A 276 -8.81 6.53 9.33
N ALA A 277 -9.38 6.86 10.49
CA ALA A 277 -10.72 7.45 10.58
C ALA A 277 -10.75 8.93 10.19
N GLY A 278 -9.58 9.57 10.05
CA GLY A 278 -9.44 10.93 9.53
C GLY A 278 -9.45 10.99 8.01
N ASP A 279 -9.22 9.87 7.34
CA ASP A 279 -9.28 9.74 5.89
C ASP A 279 -10.66 9.17 5.49
N SER A 280 -11.42 9.97 4.74
CA SER A 280 -12.77 9.60 4.31
C SER A 280 -12.80 8.43 3.32
N GLY A 281 -11.77 8.26 2.50
CA GLY A 281 -11.66 7.16 1.55
C GLY A 281 -11.32 5.85 2.26
N ALA A 282 -10.36 5.88 3.18
CA ALA A 282 -10.02 4.75 4.04
C ALA A 282 -11.21 4.32 4.89
N SER A 283 -11.93 5.28 5.48
CA SER A 283 -13.14 5.01 6.26
C SER A 283 -14.24 4.34 5.43
N ARG A 284 -14.50 4.84 4.21
CA ARG A 284 -15.47 4.23 3.29
C ARG A 284 -15.11 2.79 2.93
N ILE A 285 -13.83 2.53 2.61
CA ILE A 285 -13.35 1.19 2.28
C ILE A 285 -13.49 0.25 3.47
N ALA A 286 -13.09 0.70 4.66
CA ALA A 286 -13.23 -0.04 5.91
C ALA A 286 -14.69 -0.43 6.18
N GLU A 287 -15.60 0.53 6.12
CA GLU A 287 -17.04 0.30 6.33
C GLU A 287 -17.63 -0.71 5.34
N ALA A 288 -17.21 -0.65 4.08
CA ALA A 288 -17.71 -1.53 3.03
C ALA A 288 -17.12 -2.96 3.07
N SER A 289 -15.95 -3.15 3.68
CA SER A 289 -15.16 -4.38 3.51
C SER A 289 -14.95 -5.21 4.78
N MET A 290 -15.11 -4.61 5.97
CA MET A 290 -14.88 -5.30 7.24
C MET A 290 -15.95 -6.34 7.53
N THR A 291 -15.53 -7.49 8.05
CA THR A 291 -16.45 -8.50 8.54
C THR A 291 -17.09 -8.07 9.87
N PRO A 292 -18.28 -8.60 10.24
CA PRO A 292 -18.97 -8.18 11.46
C PRO A 292 -18.23 -8.50 12.77
N ASP A 293 -17.47 -9.61 12.79
CA ASP A 293 -16.85 -10.14 14.01
C ASP A 293 -15.42 -9.67 14.25
N VAL A 294 -14.86 -8.83 13.36
CA VAL A 294 -13.50 -8.28 13.51
C VAL A 294 -13.44 -7.22 14.60
N THR A 295 -12.34 -7.17 15.35
CA THR A 295 -12.09 -6.09 16.30
C THR A 295 -11.71 -4.82 15.52
N ARG A 296 -12.47 -3.74 15.71
CA ARG A 296 -12.25 -2.46 15.04
C ARG A 296 -11.31 -1.58 15.86
N VAL A 297 -10.22 -1.11 15.25
CA VAL A 297 -9.21 -0.26 15.90
C VAL A 297 -8.90 0.94 14.99
N PRO A 298 -9.85 1.88 14.81
CA PRO A 298 -9.59 3.10 14.04
C PRO A 298 -8.48 3.92 14.69
N PHE A 299 -7.78 4.73 13.90
CA PHE A 299 -6.87 5.75 14.41
C PHE A 299 -7.19 7.14 13.84
N LEU A 300 -6.87 8.19 14.61
CA LEU A 300 -7.15 9.58 14.25
C LEU A 300 -6.18 10.56 14.92
N ALA A 301 -5.68 11.55 14.17
CA ALA A 301 -4.78 12.59 14.68
C ALA A 301 -5.50 13.69 15.49
N SER A 302 -6.63 13.38 16.11
CA SER A 302 -7.38 14.29 16.98
C SER A 302 -8.03 13.52 18.12
N LYS A 303 -8.34 14.22 19.21
CA LYS A 303 -8.83 13.61 20.45
C LYS A 303 -10.19 12.95 20.24
N VAL A 304 -10.29 11.69 20.66
CA VAL A 304 -11.55 10.95 20.74
C VAL A 304 -11.74 10.44 22.18
N ALA A 305 -12.98 10.40 22.66
CA ALA A 305 -13.25 9.97 24.04
C ALA A 305 -12.86 8.49 24.29
N LYS A 306 -13.27 7.58 23.40
CA LYS A 306 -12.96 6.13 23.41
C LYS A 306 -13.15 5.53 22.02
N GLY A 307 -12.63 4.32 21.79
CA GLY A 307 -12.91 3.50 20.62
C GLY A 307 -11.96 3.70 19.44
N ALA A 308 -10.94 4.54 19.58
CA ALA A 308 -9.90 4.77 18.58
C ALA A 308 -8.53 4.95 19.26
N VAL A 309 -7.46 4.61 18.54
CA VAL A 309 -6.14 5.17 18.85
C VAL A 309 -6.14 6.63 18.44
N CYS A 310 -5.90 7.54 19.36
CA CYS A 310 -6.05 8.96 19.08
C CYS A 310 -4.99 9.83 19.75
N LEU A 311 -4.83 11.05 19.25
CA LEU A 311 -3.90 12.03 19.83
C LEU A 311 -4.65 12.97 20.78
N ASP A 312 -4.30 12.95 22.07
CA ASP A 312 -4.76 13.90 23.09
C ASP A 312 -3.59 14.78 23.55
N GLY A 313 -3.53 16.01 23.02
CA GLY A 313 -2.35 16.86 23.16
C GLY A 313 -1.13 16.20 22.51
N SER A 314 -0.11 15.88 23.31
CA SER A 314 1.07 15.13 22.86
C SER A 314 1.06 13.66 23.28
N THR A 315 -0.05 13.14 23.79
CA THR A 315 -0.17 11.74 24.21
C THR A 315 -0.99 10.93 23.22
N VAL A 316 -0.45 9.78 22.80
CA VAL A 316 -1.19 8.77 22.04
C VAL A 316 -2.00 7.92 23.01
N MET A 317 -3.31 7.89 22.84
CA MET A 317 -4.27 7.17 23.68
C MET A 317 -4.76 5.90 22.97
N SER A 318 -4.98 4.83 23.73
CA SER A 318 -5.55 3.57 23.24
C SER A 318 -7.07 3.67 23.05
N PRO A 319 -7.72 2.70 22.35
CA PRO A 319 -9.18 2.65 22.27
C PRO A 319 -9.87 2.55 23.63
N ALA A 320 -9.19 2.02 24.65
CA ALA A 320 -9.69 1.94 26.02
C ALA A 320 -9.56 3.27 26.80
N GLY A 321 -8.81 4.24 26.27
CA GLY A 321 -8.51 5.52 26.92
C GLY A 321 -7.25 5.49 27.80
N GLU A 322 -6.36 4.52 27.58
CA GLU A 322 -5.09 4.39 28.30
C GLU A 322 -3.96 5.05 27.50
N ALA A 323 -2.97 5.64 28.17
CA ALA A 323 -1.83 6.22 27.47
C ALA A 323 -0.92 5.11 26.88
N ILE A 324 -0.56 5.24 25.61
CA ILE A 324 0.37 4.35 24.90
C ILE A 324 1.79 4.92 24.96
N MET A 325 1.97 6.14 24.45
CA MET A 325 3.24 6.84 24.39
C MET A 325 3.03 8.34 24.24
N SER A 326 4.09 9.13 24.47
CA SER A 326 4.12 10.53 24.04
C SER A 326 4.57 10.60 22.58
N ILE A 327 3.82 11.31 21.72
CA ILE A 327 4.18 11.49 20.32
C ILE A 327 5.50 12.26 20.17
N GLU A 328 5.85 13.13 21.12
CA GLU A 328 7.11 13.89 21.12
C GLU A 328 8.35 12.99 21.26
N SER A 329 8.17 11.74 21.69
CA SER A 329 9.26 10.76 21.70
C SER A 329 9.57 10.19 20.32
N PHE A 330 8.70 10.40 19.33
CA PHE A 330 8.88 9.94 17.96
C PHE A 330 9.68 10.97 17.15
N PRO A 331 10.77 10.57 16.46
CA PRO A 331 11.54 11.51 15.64
C PRO A 331 10.69 12.09 14.50
N ASN A 332 11.06 13.29 14.05
CA ASN A 332 10.46 13.98 12.91
C ASN A 332 8.91 14.08 13.00
N CYS A 333 8.38 14.64 14.09
CA CYS A 333 6.94 14.86 14.36
C CYS A 333 6.26 15.84 13.39
N LYS A 334 6.10 15.45 12.12
CA LYS A 334 5.37 16.16 11.07
C LYS A 334 4.05 15.44 10.77
N ALA A 335 3.06 16.12 10.18
CA ALA A 335 1.70 15.56 10.11
C ALA A 335 1.62 14.14 9.48
N PRO A 336 2.25 13.85 8.32
CA PRO A 336 2.21 12.51 7.71
C PRO A 336 2.93 11.45 8.55
N THR A 337 3.95 11.84 9.32
CA THR A 337 4.69 10.91 10.18
C THR A 337 3.91 10.62 11.46
N VAL A 338 3.13 11.59 11.96
CA VAL A 338 2.20 11.40 13.10
C VAL A 338 1.13 10.37 12.74
N GLU A 339 0.50 10.45 11.57
CA GLU A 339 -0.49 9.44 11.16
C GLU A 339 0.12 8.03 11.05
N ASN A 340 1.33 7.92 10.49
CA ASN A 340 2.06 6.64 10.45
C ASN A 340 2.38 6.13 11.86
N ALA A 341 2.72 7.01 12.80
CA ALA A 341 2.95 6.65 14.19
C ALA A 341 1.68 6.15 14.89
N LEU A 342 0.53 6.81 14.65
CA LEU A 342 -0.77 6.38 15.18
C LEU A 342 -1.20 5.03 14.59
N ALA A 343 -1.01 4.81 13.29
CA ALA A 343 -1.25 3.52 12.65
C ALA A 343 -0.37 2.41 13.25
N THR A 344 0.91 2.71 13.50
CA THR A 344 1.84 1.79 14.17
C THR A 344 1.38 1.48 15.58
N CYS A 345 1.00 2.48 16.37
CA CYS A 345 0.47 2.29 17.72
C CYS A 345 -0.80 1.44 17.72
N ALA A 346 -1.70 1.63 16.75
CA ALA A 346 -2.90 0.82 16.59
C ALA A 346 -2.59 -0.64 16.23
N ALA A 347 -1.64 -0.87 15.33
CA ALA A 347 -1.20 -2.22 14.99
C ALA A 347 -0.51 -2.91 16.18
N ALA A 348 0.40 -2.22 16.87
CA ALA A 348 1.11 -2.76 18.04
C ALA A 348 0.18 -3.03 19.22
N TYR A 349 -0.78 -2.13 19.47
CA TYR A 349 -1.86 -2.35 20.44
C TYR A 349 -2.67 -3.61 20.11
N SER A 350 -3.00 -3.81 18.83
CA SER A 350 -3.72 -5.00 18.35
C SER A 350 -2.93 -6.31 18.51
N LEU A 351 -1.60 -6.23 18.57
CA LEU A 351 -0.71 -7.34 18.88
C LEU A 351 -0.53 -7.56 20.40
N GLY A 352 -1.09 -6.68 21.24
CA GLY A 352 -0.93 -6.73 22.69
C GLY A 352 0.44 -6.24 23.19
N ILE A 353 1.16 -5.46 22.37
CA ILE A 353 2.48 -4.92 22.75
C ILE A 353 2.29 -3.78 23.76
N PRO A 354 2.99 -3.79 24.90
CA PRO A 354 2.85 -2.76 25.92
C PRO A 354 3.44 -1.42 25.47
N GLY A 355 2.87 -0.32 25.97
CA GLY A 355 3.22 1.04 25.54
C GLY A 355 4.68 1.43 25.74
N ASP A 356 5.36 0.86 26.74
CA ASP A 356 6.80 1.09 26.97
C ASP A 356 7.66 0.48 25.84
N ALA A 357 7.30 -0.70 25.34
CA ALA A 357 7.95 -1.32 24.19
C ALA A 357 7.67 -0.56 22.89
N ILE A 358 6.42 -0.09 22.70
CA ILE A 358 6.07 0.80 21.58
C ILE A 358 6.93 2.06 21.62
N THR A 359 7.02 2.71 22.78
CA THR A 359 7.84 3.93 22.95
C THR A 359 9.30 3.68 22.60
N ARG A 360 9.90 2.56 23.05
CA ARG A 360 11.29 2.22 22.72
C ARG A 360 11.50 2.04 21.22
N GLY A 361 10.69 1.20 20.57
CA GLY A 361 10.84 0.92 19.12
C GLY A 361 10.60 2.14 18.24
N MET A 362 9.70 3.04 18.64
CA MET A 362 9.42 4.26 17.89
C MET A 362 10.50 5.34 18.09
N LYS A 363 11.06 5.45 19.29
CA LYS A 363 12.02 6.51 19.64
C LYS A 363 13.33 6.40 18.87
N ASP A 364 13.81 5.17 18.69
CA ASP A 364 15.10 4.90 18.05
C ASP A 364 14.96 4.70 16.52
N PHE A 365 13.76 4.92 15.97
CA PHE A 365 13.50 4.74 14.55
C PHE A 365 14.23 5.77 13.69
N SER A 366 15.05 5.29 12.76
CA SER A 366 15.62 6.13 11.71
C SER A 366 14.77 6.05 10.45
N PHE A 367 14.31 7.20 9.97
CA PHE A 367 13.62 7.25 8.69
C PHE A 367 14.59 6.92 7.55
N PRO A 368 14.15 6.16 6.53
CA PRO A 368 14.88 6.05 5.28
C PRO A 368 15.03 7.41 4.62
N SER A 369 16.14 7.60 3.89
CA SER A 369 16.41 8.81 3.11
C SER A 369 15.25 9.20 2.19
N HIS A 370 15.17 10.50 1.87
CA HIS A 370 14.23 11.10 0.92
C HIS A 370 12.77 11.09 1.38
N ARG A 371 12.53 11.14 2.70
CA ARG A 371 11.21 11.16 3.34
C ARG A 371 11.12 12.29 4.37
N ILE A 372 10.77 13.50 3.91
CA ILE A 372 10.80 14.73 4.72
C ILE A 372 12.13 14.83 5.49
N GLU A 373 13.23 14.70 4.76
CA GLU A 373 14.59 14.70 5.30
C GLU A 373 15.19 16.10 5.22
N THR A 374 15.49 16.71 6.37
CA THR A 374 16.23 17.98 6.40
C THR A 374 17.66 17.75 5.92
N VAL A 375 18.00 18.35 4.78
CA VAL A 375 19.32 18.24 4.15
C VAL A 375 20.31 19.26 4.75
N GLY A 376 19.82 20.45 5.06
CA GLY A 376 20.62 21.53 5.62
C GLY A 376 19.87 22.85 5.62
N SER A 377 20.55 23.90 6.07
CA SER A 377 20.01 25.25 6.13
C SER A 377 21.01 26.28 5.60
N ALA A 378 20.54 27.26 4.85
CA ALA A 378 21.34 28.42 4.43
C ALA A 378 20.51 29.70 4.58
N ARG A 379 21.12 30.76 5.13
CA ARG A 379 20.49 32.09 5.28
C ARG A 379 19.12 32.07 5.99
N GLY A 380 18.95 31.16 6.95
CA GLY A 380 17.69 30.98 7.68
C GLY A 380 16.59 30.23 6.93
N VAL A 381 16.89 29.66 5.76
CA VAL A 381 16.00 28.79 4.98
C VAL A 381 16.40 27.33 5.19
N GLU A 382 15.42 26.48 5.47
CA GLU A 382 15.61 25.02 5.58
C GLU A 382 15.39 24.35 4.21
N PHE A 383 16.22 23.37 3.86
CA PHE A 383 16.08 22.58 2.64
C PHE A 383 15.69 21.15 3.00
N VAL A 384 14.55 20.70 2.51
CA VAL A 384 13.95 19.40 2.84
C VAL A 384 13.80 18.55 1.59
N ASP A 385 14.33 17.33 1.65
CA ASP A 385 14.19 16.31 0.62
C ASP A 385 13.04 15.36 0.95
N ASP A 386 12.01 15.39 0.11
CA ASP A 386 10.91 14.42 0.09
C ASP A 386 10.73 13.84 -1.32
N SER A 387 11.84 13.52 -2.01
CA SER A 387 11.82 12.97 -3.38
C SER A 387 10.97 11.70 -3.53
N LYS A 388 10.69 10.97 -2.43
CA LYS A 388 9.80 9.81 -2.42
C LYS A 388 8.32 10.15 -2.66
N ALA A 389 7.92 11.43 -2.54
CA ALA A 389 6.58 11.93 -2.86
C ALA A 389 6.30 11.91 -4.37
N THR A 390 6.03 10.73 -4.90
CA THR A 390 5.86 10.45 -6.34
C THR A 390 4.41 10.53 -6.83
N ASN A 391 3.49 11.10 -6.03
CA ASN A 391 2.09 11.36 -6.40
C ASN A 391 1.60 12.67 -5.74
N PRO A 392 0.57 13.34 -6.29
CA PRO A 392 0.07 14.62 -5.78
C PRO A 392 -0.36 14.59 -4.31
N HIS A 393 -1.00 13.50 -3.87
CA HIS A 393 -1.42 13.34 -2.48
C HIS A 393 -0.24 13.35 -1.50
N ALA A 394 0.88 12.69 -1.85
CA ALA A 394 2.09 12.72 -1.04
C ALA A 394 2.64 14.15 -0.95
N ALA A 395 2.63 14.88 -2.05
CA ALA A 395 3.10 16.26 -2.06
C ALA A 395 2.22 17.20 -1.23
N LYS A 396 0.89 17.09 -1.35
CA LYS A 396 -0.06 17.79 -0.49
C LYS A 396 0.23 17.54 0.99
N SER A 397 0.47 16.27 1.34
CA SER A 397 0.76 15.85 2.71
C SER A 397 2.08 16.43 3.23
N ALA A 398 3.10 16.50 2.38
CA ALA A 398 4.39 17.11 2.72
C ALA A 398 4.26 18.62 2.94
N ILE A 399 3.53 19.33 2.07
CA ILE A 399 3.29 20.78 2.19
C ILE A 399 2.60 21.10 3.54
N ALA A 400 1.61 20.30 3.93
CA ALA A 400 0.89 20.47 5.20
C ALA A 400 1.77 20.34 6.45
N SER A 401 3.01 19.84 6.33
CA SER A 401 3.96 19.68 7.43
C SER A 401 4.73 20.95 7.81
N PHE A 402 4.55 22.03 7.05
CA PHE A 402 5.31 23.26 7.19
C PHE A 402 4.40 24.49 7.11
N ASP A 403 4.79 25.58 7.76
CA ASP A 403 3.98 26.80 7.79
C ASP A 403 4.20 27.69 6.57
N SER A 404 5.41 27.66 5.97
CA SER A 404 5.72 28.37 4.72
C SER A 404 6.70 27.59 3.85
N VAL A 405 6.34 27.40 2.58
CA VAL A 405 7.02 26.51 1.64
C VAL A 405 7.24 27.18 0.29
N VAL A 406 8.46 27.05 -0.25
CA VAL A 406 8.76 27.14 -1.67
C VAL A 406 8.90 25.71 -2.20
N LEU A 407 7.95 25.28 -3.02
CA LEU A 407 7.84 23.89 -3.48
C LEU A 407 8.66 23.69 -4.76
N ILE A 408 9.42 22.60 -4.83
CA ILE A 408 9.94 22.06 -6.09
C ILE A 408 9.11 20.83 -6.47
N ALA A 409 8.41 20.92 -7.60
CA ALA A 409 7.45 19.92 -8.08
C ALA A 409 7.67 19.57 -9.55
N GLY A 410 7.24 18.38 -9.97
CA GLY A 410 7.34 17.89 -11.34
C GLY A 410 8.24 16.66 -11.52
N GLY A 411 8.44 16.24 -12.77
CA GLY A 411 8.99 14.94 -13.13
C GLY A 411 8.09 14.24 -14.17
N TYR A 412 7.98 12.91 -14.12
CA TYR A 412 7.08 12.14 -14.96
C TYR A 412 5.67 11.99 -14.35
N ASN A 413 4.65 12.59 -14.98
CA ASN A 413 3.26 12.44 -14.55
C ASN A 413 2.63 11.15 -15.10
N LYS A 414 2.09 10.30 -14.21
CA LYS A 414 1.41 9.04 -14.54
C LYS A 414 -0.05 9.25 -14.98
N GLY A 415 -0.36 10.38 -15.62
CA GLY A 415 -1.74 10.78 -15.93
C GLY A 415 -2.60 11.15 -14.71
N LEU A 416 -1.97 11.57 -13.62
CA LEU A 416 -2.66 12.04 -12.42
C LEU A 416 -3.05 13.52 -12.57
N ASP A 417 -4.14 13.91 -11.93
CA ASP A 417 -4.52 15.31 -11.78
C ASP A 417 -3.56 16.01 -10.80
N LEU A 418 -2.86 17.04 -11.28
CA LEU A 418 -1.86 17.76 -10.49
C LEU A 418 -2.47 18.87 -9.63
N GLU A 419 -3.74 19.25 -9.82
CA GLU A 419 -4.45 20.17 -8.91
C GLU A 419 -4.61 19.57 -7.50
N GLU A 420 -4.54 18.24 -7.38
CA GLU A 420 -4.50 17.51 -6.11
C GLU A 420 -3.29 17.91 -5.23
N ILE A 421 -2.19 18.43 -5.81
CA ILE A 421 -1.02 18.90 -5.03
C ILE A 421 -1.46 19.99 -4.02
N HIS A 422 -2.38 20.86 -4.44
CA HIS A 422 -2.97 21.89 -3.59
C HIS A 422 -4.44 21.59 -3.24
N GLY A 423 -4.87 20.33 -3.38
CA GLY A 423 -6.22 19.87 -3.04
C GLY A 423 -7.34 20.64 -3.73
N HIS A 424 -7.22 20.93 -5.03
CA HIS A 424 -8.23 21.65 -5.81
C HIS A 424 -8.59 23.04 -5.24
N GLY A 425 -7.59 23.71 -4.68
CA GLY A 425 -7.73 25.05 -4.14
C GLY A 425 -7.96 25.09 -2.63
N ASP A 426 -7.54 24.03 -1.93
CA ASP A 426 -7.56 23.95 -0.47
C ASP A 426 -6.76 25.12 0.12
N VAL A 427 -7.48 26.08 0.70
CA VAL A 427 -6.90 27.32 1.25
C VAL A 427 -5.89 27.02 2.36
N SER A 428 -6.05 25.90 3.08
CA SER A 428 -5.10 25.51 4.12
C SER A 428 -3.76 25.04 3.57
N VAL A 429 -3.72 24.56 2.33
CA VAL A 429 -2.51 24.16 1.61
C VAL A 429 -1.93 25.35 0.85
N LEU A 430 -2.79 26.07 0.10
CA LEU A 430 -2.37 27.27 -0.65
C LEU A 430 -1.79 28.35 0.27
N GLY A 431 -2.35 28.54 1.46
CA GLY A 431 -1.85 29.51 2.44
C GLY A 431 -0.45 29.20 2.98
N ARG A 432 0.07 27.98 2.75
CA ARG A 432 1.43 27.56 3.12
C ARG A 432 2.42 27.72 1.97
N LEU A 433 1.95 27.90 0.73
CA LEU A 433 2.81 28.01 -0.44
C LEU A 433 3.16 29.48 -0.71
N LYS A 434 4.46 29.74 -0.85
CA LYS A 434 4.99 31.04 -1.24
C LYS A 434 5.26 31.11 -2.74
N ALA A 435 5.74 30.01 -3.32
CA ALA A 435 5.96 29.83 -4.74
C ALA A 435 6.12 28.35 -5.09
N VAL A 436 6.00 28.03 -6.38
CA VAL A 436 6.27 26.70 -6.95
C VAL A 436 7.34 26.83 -8.04
N VAL A 437 8.30 25.90 -8.02
CA VAL A 437 9.31 25.72 -9.06
C VAL A 437 9.08 24.38 -9.72
N ALA A 438 8.57 24.41 -10.94
CA ALA A 438 8.20 23.26 -11.75
C ALA A 438 9.40 22.73 -12.55
N ILE A 439 9.63 21.42 -12.54
CA ILE A 439 10.74 20.74 -13.23
C ILE A 439 10.29 19.49 -13.99
N GLY A 440 11.13 19.02 -14.93
CA GLY A 440 10.92 17.75 -15.64
C GLY A 440 9.80 17.81 -16.68
N ASP A 441 9.43 16.64 -17.21
CA ASP A 441 8.43 16.52 -18.30
C ASP A 441 7.06 17.10 -17.92
N ALA A 442 6.69 17.03 -16.65
CA ALA A 442 5.45 17.57 -16.11
C ALA A 442 5.52 19.05 -15.75
N ALA A 443 6.62 19.78 -16.01
CA ALA A 443 6.78 21.16 -15.58
C ALA A 443 5.62 22.07 -16.05
N ALA A 444 5.28 21.99 -17.34
CA ALA A 444 4.17 22.75 -17.90
C ALA A 444 2.81 22.36 -17.27
N ALA A 445 2.60 21.07 -17.00
CA ALA A 445 1.37 20.59 -16.36
C ALA A 445 1.26 21.06 -14.90
N VAL A 446 2.38 21.16 -14.18
CA VAL A 446 2.43 21.76 -12.83
C VAL A 446 2.09 23.24 -12.91
N VAL A 447 2.69 24.00 -13.85
CA VAL A 447 2.36 25.43 -14.05
C VAL A 447 0.88 25.61 -14.32
N ASP A 448 0.29 24.74 -15.15
CA ASP A 448 -1.13 24.79 -15.48
C ASP A 448 -2.02 24.49 -14.28
N ALA A 449 -1.67 23.51 -13.45
CA ALA A 449 -2.41 23.20 -12.21
C ALA A 449 -2.46 24.38 -11.23
N PHE A 450 -1.40 25.19 -11.17
CA PHE A 450 -1.36 26.37 -10.30
C PHE A 450 -1.84 27.66 -10.97
N ARG A 451 -2.22 27.64 -12.26
CA ARG A 451 -2.53 28.84 -13.06
C ARG A 451 -3.67 29.68 -12.49
N GLU A 452 -4.72 29.03 -11.99
CA GLU A 452 -5.90 29.68 -11.41
C GLU A 452 -5.70 30.02 -9.92
N THR A 453 -4.51 29.77 -9.37
CA THR A 453 -4.15 30.12 -7.99
C THR A 453 -3.38 31.45 -7.95
N ALA A 454 -3.29 32.07 -6.78
CA ALA A 454 -2.46 33.25 -6.57
C ALA A 454 -0.96 32.92 -6.37
N ILE A 455 -0.56 31.65 -6.48
CA ILE A 455 0.80 31.19 -6.14
C ILE A 455 1.74 31.41 -7.34
N PRO A 456 2.81 32.23 -7.19
CA PRO A 456 3.80 32.39 -8.25
C PRO A 456 4.45 31.06 -8.61
N THR A 457 4.35 30.68 -9.88
CA THR A 457 4.86 29.39 -10.38
C THR A 457 5.82 29.63 -11.54
N PHE A 458 6.96 28.96 -11.49
CA PHE A 458 8.06 29.16 -12.43
C PHE A 458 8.61 27.82 -12.91
N GLU A 459 9.04 27.74 -14.16
CA GLU A 459 9.76 26.57 -14.66
C GLU A 459 11.27 26.68 -14.37
N ALA A 460 11.90 25.52 -14.21
CA ALA A 460 13.34 25.35 -14.12
C ALA A 460 13.77 24.14 -14.96
N ALA A 461 14.93 24.26 -15.63
CA ALA A 461 15.38 23.27 -16.61
C ALA A 461 15.93 21.98 -15.97
N ASN A 462 16.43 22.07 -14.74
CA ASN A 462 17.03 20.96 -14.00
C ASN A 462 17.08 21.27 -12.49
N MET A 463 17.46 20.27 -11.69
CA MET A 463 17.53 20.39 -10.23
C MET A 463 18.39 21.56 -9.75
N ALA A 464 19.55 21.79 -10.38
CA ALA A 464 20.43 22.90 -10.01
C ALA A 464 19.75 24.26 -10.14
N SER A 465 19.16 24.53 -11.31
CA SER A 465 18.41 25.77 -11.55
C SER A 465 17.15 25.88 -10.68
N ALA A 466 16.54 24.75 -10.31
CA ALA A 466 15.34 24.72 -9.47
C ALA A 466 15.67 25.09 -8.03
N VAL A 467 16.72 24.51 -7.45
CA VAL A 467 17.20 24.83 -6.09
C VAL A 467 17.65 26.28 -6.01
N GLU A 468 18.39 26.78 -7.01
CA GLU A 468 18.82 28.18 -7.05
C GLU A 468 17.63 29.15 -7.06
N ARG A 469 16.65 28.90 -7.94
CA ARG A 469 15.43 29.72 -8.02
C ARG A 469 14.61 29.63 -6.74
N ALA A 470 14.41 28.43 -6.19
CA ALA A 470 13.66 28.22 -4.96
C ALA A 470 14.30 28.96 -3.78
N ALA A 471 15.63 28.87 -3.65
CA ALA A 471 16.38 29.59 -2.62
C ALA A 471 16.28 31.12 -2.77
N ALA A 472 16.21 31.65 -3.99
CA ALA A 472 16.02 33.08 -4.24
C ALA A 472 14.61 33.59 -3.91
N LEU A 473 13.59 32.72 -3.98
CA LEU A 473 12.20 33.02 -3.63
C LEU A 473 11.94 32.88 -2.13
N ALA A 474 12.75 32.09 -1.43
CA ALA A 474 12.65 31.86 0.00
C ALA A 474 13.20 33.04 0.83
N ALA A 475 12.65 33.22 2.02
CA ALA A 475 13.10 34.16 3.05
C ALA A 475 13.41 33.41 4.37
N PRO A 476 14.13 34.02 5.32
CA PRO A 476 14.39 33.38 6.61
C PRO A 476 13.10 32.92 7.29
N GLY A 477 13.06 31.65 7.72
CA GLY A 477 11.88 30.98 8.27
C GLY A 477 11.11 30.12 7.26
N ASP A 478 11.37 30.26 5.96
CA ASP A 478 10.75 29.43 4.92
C ASP A 478 11.46 28.08 4.77
N VAL A 479 10.75 27.13 4.14
CA VAL A 479 11.28 25.83 3.73
C VAL A 479 11.31 25.72 2.20
N VAL A 480 12.46 25.34 1.64
CA VAL A 480 12.55 24.84 0.26
C VAL A 480 12.33 23.34 0.30
N LEU A 481 11.20 22.90 -0.24
CA LEU A 481 10.75 21.51 -0.17
C LEU A 481 10.84 20.87 -1.57
N LEU A 482 11.71 19.87 -1.73
CA LEU A 482 11.58 18.94 -2.87
C LEU A 482 10.49 17.93 -2.54
N SER A 483 9.29 18.13 -3.09
CA SER A 483 8.18 17.19 -2.94
C SER A 483 7.48 17.05 -4.30
N PRO A 484 8.00 16.19 -5.18
CA PRO A 484 7.78 16.29 -6.62
C PRO A 484 6.33 16.15 -7.09
N GLY A 485 5.50 15.37 -6.40
CA GLY A 485 4.15 15.03 -6.87
C GLY A 485 4.12 14.10 -8.09
N CYS A 486 5.28 13.79 -8.67
CA CYS A 486 5.47 13.02 -9.90
C CYS A 486 6.56 11.95 -9.74
N ALA A 487 6.49 10.91 -10.57
CA ALA A 487 7.56 9.92 -10.68
C ALA A 487 8.85 10.57 -11.24
N SER A 488 9.98 9.87 -11.16
CA SER A 488 11.30 10.44 -11.51
C SER A 488 11.81 10.03 -12.90
N PHE A 489 11.10 9.14 -13.60
CA PHE A 489 11.59 8.39 -14.75
C PHE A 489 11.85 9.20 -16.03
N ASP A 490 11.52 10.49 -16.02
CA ASP A 490 11.84 11.42 -17.09
C ASP A 490 13.33 11.81 -17.09
N ALA A 491 13.89 12.08 -15.91
CA ALA A 491 15.26 12.58 -15.75
C ALA A 491 16.15 11.67 -14.90
N TYR A 492 15.58 10.74 -14.13
CA TYR A 492 16.30 9.91 -13.17
C TYR A 492 15.82 8.44 -13.20
N PRO A 493 16.73 7.46 -13.07
CA PRO A 493 16.36 6.04 -12.98
C PRO A 493 15.41 5.71 -11.83
N ASN A 494 15.50 6.44 -10.72
CA ASN A 494 14.66 6.24 -9.54
C ASN A 494 14.61 7.52 -8.68
N TYR A 495 13.72 7.52 -7.68
CA TYR A 495 13.51 8.69 -6.82
C TYR A 495 14.72 8.98 -5.91
N ALA A 496 15.53 7.97 -5.57
CA ALA A 496 16.68 8.15 -4.69
C ALA A 496 17.75 8.99 -5.40
N GLU A 497 18.06 8.69 -6.66
CA GLU A 497 18.98 9.48 -7.47
C GLU A 497 18.52 10.93 -7.65
N ARG A 498 17.21 11.18 -7.82
CA ARG A 498 16.65 12.54 -7.82
C ARG A 498 16.87 13.27 -6.49
N GLY A 499 16.67 12.57 -5.37
CA GLY A 499 16.89 13.14 -4.04
C GLY A 499 18.37 13.40 -3.76
N ASP A 500 19.26 12.49 -4.18
CA ASP A 500 20.71 12.67 -4.06
C ASP A 500 21.23 13.86 -4.89
N ASP A 501 20.69 14.09 -6.08
CA ASP A 501 21.00 15.29 -6.88
C ASP A 501 20.56 16.58 -6.16
N PHE A 502 19.36 16.59 -5.56
CA PHE A 502 18.91 17.69 -4.72
C PHE A 502 19.83 17.91 -3.52
N LYS A 503 20.19 16.85 -2.78
CA LYS A 503 21.11 16.92 -1.65
C LYS A 503 22.47 17.45 -2.03
N ALA A 504 23.04 16.96 -3.14
CA ALA A 504 24.32 17.41 -3.64
C ALA A 504 24.28 18.88 -4.07
N THR A 505 23.18 19.31 -4.68
CA THR A 505 22.96 20.70 -5.08
C THR A 505 22.82 21.63 -3.88
N VAL A 506 22.01 21.26 -2.89
CA VAL A 506 21.86 22.00 -1.63
C VAL A 506 23.19 22.07 -0.88
N THR A 507 23.94 20.98 -0.81
CA THR A 507 25.25 20.95 -0.14
C THR A 507 26.24 21.92 -0.79
N ARG A 508 26.25 22.01 -2.13
CA ARG A 508 27.06 23.01 -2.85
C ARG A 508 26.61 24.44 -2.56
N LEU A 509 25.31 24.68 -2.47
CA LEU A 509 24.75 26.00 -2.14
C LEU A 509 25.10 26.42 -0.71
N VAL A 510 24.97 25.51 0.26
CA VAL A 510 25.27 25.74 1.68
C VAL A 510 26.78 25.88 1.93
N GLY A 511 27.59 25.06 1.25
CA GLY A 511 29.05 25.02 1.40
C GLY A 511 29.81 26.10 0.64
N SER A 512 29.15 26.85 -0.25
CA SER A 512 29.76 27.98 -0.94
C SER A 512 29.98 29.11 0.07
N PRO A 513 31.23 29.54 0.36
CA PRO A 513 31.47 30.67 1.24
C PRO A 513 30.73 31.87 0.65
N SER A 514 29.93 32.54 1.47
CA SER A 514 29.25 33.78 1.11
C SER A 514 30.27 34.72 0.48
N GLY A 515 30.24 34.82 -0.85
CA GLY A 515 31.11 35.69 -1.62
C GLY A 515 30.94 37.11 -1.11
N ALA A 516 32.04 37.68 -0.63
CA ALA A 516 32.18 39.11 -0.41
C ALA A 516 31.94 39.85 -1.73
N GLY A 517 31.11 40.89 -1.72
CA GLY A 517 30.87 41.77 -2.85
C GLY A 517 29.45 42.30 -2.87
#